data_AF-A0A939XIS7-F1
#
_entry.id   AF-A0A939XIS7-F1
#
_cell.length_a   1.000
_cell.length_b   1.000
_cell.length_c   1.000
_cell.angle_alpha   90.00
_cell.angle_beta   90.00
_cell.angle_gamma   90.00
#
_symmetry.space_group_name_H-M   'P 1'
#
loop_
_entity.id
_entity.type
_entity.pdbx_description
1 polymer ?
#
loop_
_entity_poly.entity_id
_entity_poly.type
_entity_poly.pdbx_seq_one_letter_code
_entity_poly.pdbx_strand_id
1 'polypeptide(L)'
;MKYTRLFILLFAALAVSCSKDLDVPSDGDIVVDRVGGKFSVGEGKQVFFSPANLQYNAVSRQWRFADNQYDCIADGNANISSYYDGWIDLFGWGTSGFMVAPYCSSTESDDYENGGQGFENNNNDWGRFITISNAGSGARVWRTLSASEWEYLLETRPNAKEKFAPAFVCDYPGLVILSDNFRMPDSCIFAVTFDNGYESNIYNEHQWSKMEAAGAIFLPAAGYRMGNYVDEVDMTGYYWTSSYFEDGNAYAFSFDDYEEDLSVPPMPLHYGAAVRLVRDAK
;
A
#
# COMPACT_ATOMS: atom_id res chain seq x y z
N MET A 1 74.40 34.98 17.39
CA MET A 1 74.71 35.30 15.99
C MET A 1 73.56 34.82 15.12
N LYS A 2 72.79 35.79 14.59
CA LYS A 2 71.92 35.80 13.41
C LYS A 2 71.29 34.49 12.88
N TYR A 3 69.94 34.50 12.92
CA TYR A 3 68.90 34.04 11.95
C TYR A 3 69.02 32.61 11.37
N THR A 4 67.94 31.82 11.34
CA THR A 4 66.94 31.87 10.25
C THR A 4 65.62 31.21 10.65
N ARG A 5 64.52 31.82 10.16
CA ARG A 5 63.10 31.56 10.38
C ARG A 5 62.60 30.32 9.63
N LEU A 6 61.52 29.69 10.12
CA LEU A 6 60.45 29.24 9.23
C LEU A 6 59.08 29.42 9.90
N PHE A 7 58.19 30.06 9.14
CA PHE A 7 56.80 30.38 9.42
C PHE A 7 55.92 29.13 9.24
N ILE A 8 55.04 28.84 10.21
CA ILE A 8 53.75 28.18 9.93
C ILE A 8 52.67 28.96 10.69
N LEU A 9 51.76 29.55 9.91
CA LEU A 9 50.51 30.15 10.36
C LEU A 9 49.57 29.04 10.83
N LEU A 10 49.19 29.05 12.11
CA LEU A 10 48.06 28.28 12.61
C LEU A 10 46.92 29.27 12.94
N PHE A 11 45.87 29.24 12.13
CA PHE A 11 44.59 29.87 12.47
C PHE A 11 43.91 29.02 13.55
N ALA A 12 43.90 29.48 14.80
CA ALA A 12 43.02 28.97 15.84
C ALA A 12 41.87 29.97 16.01
N ALA A 13 40.73 29.68 15.39
CA ALA A 13 39.49 30.40 15.68
C ALA A 13 38.95 29.91 17.03
N LEU A 14 38.68 30.86 17.93
CA LEU A 14 38.00 30.63 19.21
C LEU A 14 36.64 29.95 18.96
N ALA A 15 36.46 28.74 19.47
CA ALA A 15 35.13 28.20 19.72
C ALA A 15 34.61 28.81 21.03
N VAL A 16 33.67 29.75 20.92
CA VAL A 16 32.83 30.17 22.03
C VAL A 16 31.86 29.02 22.32
N SER A 17 32.02 28.34 23.45
CA SER A 17 31.04 27.36 23.92
C SER A 17 29.81 28.10 24.42
N CYS A 18 28.72 28.02 23.66
CA CYS A 18 27.39 28.33 24.17
C CYS A 18 26.76 26.99 24.60
N SER A 19 26.91 26.64 25.88
CA SER A 19 26.13 25.56 26.48
C SER A 19 24.70 26.08 26.65
N LYS A 20 23.83 25.74 25.69
CA LYS A 20 22.42 25.58 25.99
C LYS A 20 22.24 24.10 26.27
N ASP A 21 21.96 23.79 27.52
CA ASP A 21 21.38 22.52 27.93
C ASP A 21 20.21 22.22 27.00
N LEU A 22 20.42 21.26 26.10
CA LEU A 22 19.34 20.65 25.34
C LEU A 22 18.72 19.64 26.30
N ASP A 23 17.55 20.00 26.80
CA ASP A 23 16.61 19.05 27.37
C ASP A 23 16.54 17.83 26.45
N VAL A 24 16.96 16.68 26.98
CA VAL A 24 16.80 15.39 26.33
C VAL A 24 15.30 15.10 26.32
N PRO A 25 14.63 15.00 25.16
CA PRO A 25 13.26 14.52 25.12
C PRO A 25 13.28 13.05 25.54
N SER A 26 12.62 12.76 26.65
CA SER A 26 12.23 11.42 27.04
C SER A 26 11.41 10.77 25.93
N ASP A 27 11.64 9.47 25.66
CA ASP A 27 10.82 8.55 24.86
C ASP A 27 9.54 9.18 24.26
N GLY A 28 9.53 9.46 22.95
CA GLY A 28 8.30 10.00 22.35
C GLY A 28 8.27 10.40 20.88
N ASP A 29 9.39 10.64 20.19
CA ASP A 29 9.31 11.18 18.82
C ASP A 29 9.27 10.08 17.75
N ILE A 30 8.08 9.50 17.58
CA ILE A 30 7.70 8.85 16.33
C ILE A 30 7.45 9.97 15.31
N VAL A 31 8.38 10.19 14.39
CA VAL A 31 8.10 10.96 13.17
C VAL A 31 7.24 10.10 12.25
N VAL A 32 5.92 10.15 12.43
CA VAL A 32 4.93 9.71 11.42
C VAL A 32 3.76 10.70 11.43
N ASP A 33 3.99 11.90 10.90
CA ASP A 33 3.00 12.98 10.81
C ASP A 33 2.00 12.78 9.65
N ARG A 34 1.57 11.53 9.45
CA ARG A 34 0.42 11.12 8.63
C ARG A 34 -0.36 10.12 9.46
N VAL A 35 -1.09 10.58 10.47
CA VAL A 35 -2.01 9.72 11.22
C VAL A 35 -3.18 9.40 10.29
N GLY A 36 -3.04 8.33 9.50
CA GLY A 36 -4.11 7.82 8.67
C GLY A 36 -5.37 7.53 9.50
N GLY A 37 -6.53 7.52 8.85
CA GLY A 37 -7.79 7.19 9.52
C GLY A 37 -7.78 5.77 10.07
N LYS A 38 -8.54 5.52 11.15
CA LYS A 38 -8.81 4.17 11.65
C LYS A 38 -9.97 3.55 10.88
N PHE A 39 -9.81 2.30 10.48
CA PHE A 39 -10.82 1.54 9.75
C PHE A 39 -11.20 0.31 10.55
N SER A 40 -12.49 0.12 10.81
CA SER A 40 -13.01 -1.09 11.43
C SER A 40 -13.04 -2.22 10.41
N VAL A 41 -12.38 -3.32 10.75
CA VAL A 41 -12.27 -4.54 9.91
C VAL A 41 -12.81 -5.78 10.64
N GLY A 42 -13.40 -5.58 11.81
CA GLY A 42 -14.06 -6.61 12.60
C GLY A 42 -14.59 -6.02 13.90
N GLU A 43 -15.35 -6.80 14.66
CA GLU A 43 -15.83 -6.38 15.98
C GLU A 43 -14.63 -6.10 16.91
N GLY A 44 -14.50 -4.84 17.35
CA GLY A 44 -13.39 -4.40 18.20
C GLY A 44 -12.02 -4.41 17.51
N LYS A 45 -11.95 -4.60 16.19
CA LYS A 45 -10.71 -4.63 15.41
C LYS A 45 -10.63 -3.43 14.48
N GLN A 46 -9.56 -2.66 14.62
CA GLN A 46 -9.28 -1.52 13.76
C GLN A 46 -7.87 -1.60 13.18
N VAL A 47 -7.68 -1.01 12.01
CA VAL A 47 -6.39 -0.94 11.32
C VAL A 47 -6.11 0.46 10.80
N PHE A 48 -4.83 0.70 10.49
CA PHE A 48 -4.39 1.78 9.60
C PHE A 48 -3.88 1.18 8.30
N PHE A 49 -4.29 1.74 7.17
CA PHE A 49 -3.78 1.36 5.86
C PHE A 49 -2.38 1.90 5.62
N SER A 50 -1.62 1.22 4.76
CA SER A 50 -0.34 1.68 4.25
C SER A 50 -0.50 2.95 3.40
N PRO A 51 0.52 3.82 3.35
CA PRO A 51 0.44 5.09 2.63
C PRO A 51 0.29 4.94 1.12
N ALA A 52 0.58 3.77 0.54
CA ALA A 52 0.38 3.46 -0.87
C ALA A 52 0.38 1.94 -1.12
N ASN A 53 0.20 1.52 -2.38
CA ASN A 53 0.37 0.13 -2.81
C ASN A 53 1.82 -0.32 -2.61
N LEU A 54 1.99 -1.60 -2.31
CA LEU A 54 3.30 -2.23 -2.21
C LEU A 54 3.92 -2.38 -3.60
N GLN A 55 5.21 -2.11 -3.72
CA GLN A 55 5.99 -2.27 -4.95
C GLN A 55 7.30 -3.02 -4.68
N TYR A 56 7.76 -3.77 -5.68
CA TYR A 56 9.02 -4.51 -5.64
C TYR A 56 9.87 -4.24 -6.88
N ASN A 57 11.18 -4.14 -6.71
CA ASN A 57 12.15 -4.08 -7.80
C ASN A 57 13.05 -5.32 -7.75
N ALA A 58 13.09 -6.08 -8.85
CA ALA A 58 13.74 -7.40 -8.88
C ALA A 58 15.27 -7.33 -8.82
N VAL A 59 15.86 -6.33 -9.48
CA VAL A 59 17.32 -6.16 -9.56
C VAL A 59 17.90 -5.68 -8.23
N SER A 60 17.31 -4.64 -7.65
CA SER A 60 17.72 -4.10 -6.34
C SER A 60 17.24 -4.95 -5.16
N ARG A 61 16.25 -5.84 -5.39
CA ARG A 61 15.60 -6.69 -4.38
C ARG A 61 14.98 -5.88 -3.25
N GLN A 62 14.38 -4.75 -3.59
CA GLN A 62 13.81 -3.81 -2.63
C GLN A 62 12.30 -3.81 -2.69
N TRP A 63 11.70 -3.74 -1.51
CA TRP A 63 10.29 -3.42 -1.33
C TRP A 63 10.13 -1.95 -0.91
N ARG A 64 9.07 -1.32 -1.39
CA ARG A 64 8.63 0.02 -0.97
C ARG A 64 7.12 0.13 -1.04
N PHE A 65 6.55 1.09 -0.34
CA PHE A 65 5.27 1.66 -0.76
C PHE A 65 5.52 2.63 -1.92
N ALA A 66 4.57 2.74 -2.84
CA ALA A 66 4.60 3.81 -3.85
C ALA A 66 4.58 5.21 -3.18
N ASP A 67 4.90 6.26 -3.93
CA ASP A 67 5.06 7.60 -3.36
C ASP A 67 3.71 8.24 -3.02
N ASN A 68 2.68 7.95 -3.84
CA ASN A 68 1.29 8.36 -3.64
C ASN A 68 0.32 7.18 -3.68
N GLN A 69 -0.87 7.34 -3.11
CA GLN A 69 -1.89 6.28 -3.09
C GLN A 69 -2.40 5.86 -4.46
N TYR A 70 -2.39 6.79 -5.43
CA TYR A 70 -2.83 6.60 -6.81
C TYR A 70 -1.72 6.06 -7.73
N ASP A 71 -0.46 6.00 -7.28
CA ASP A 71 0.63 5.48 -8.10
C ASP A 71 0.47 3.97 -8.30
N CYS A 72 0.34 3.55 -9.56
CA CYS A 72 0.38 2.16 -10.00
C CYS A 72 1.32 1.99 -11.21
N ILE A 73 1.84 0.78 -11.41
CA ILE A 73 2.73 0.44 -12.54
C ILE A 73 1.93 0.04 -13.78
N ALA A 74 0.73 -0.53 -13.58
CA ALA A 74 -0.19 -0.93 -14.64
C ALA A 74 0.51 -1.81 -15.71
N ASP A 75 0.45 -1.42 -16.99
CA ASP A 75 1.06 -2.11 -18.14
C ASP A 75 2.56 -2.40 -17.97
N GLY A 76 3.26 -1.63 -17.14
CA GLY A 76 4.67 -1.87 -16.84
C GLY A 76 4.94 -3.26 -16.25
N ASN A 77 3.94 -3.88 -15.60
CA ASN A 77 4.02 -5.24 -15.06
C ASN A 77 4.18 -6.32 -16.15
N ALA A 78 3.90 -6.02 -17.43
CA ALA A 78 4.16 -6.95 -18.54
C ALA A 78 5.66 -7.28 -18.72
N ASN A 79 6.55 -6.45 -18.16
CA ASN A 79 8.00 -6.63 -18.22
C ASN A 79 8.56 -7.48 -17.06
N ILE A 80 7.70 -8.00 -16.18
CA ILE A 80 8.09 -8.72 -14.97
C ILE A 80 9.07 -9.85 -15.29
N SER A 81 10.22 -9.84 -14.58
CA SER A 81 11.25 -10.87 -14.68
C SER A 81 12.27 -10.69 -13.56
N SER A 82 13.15 -11.68 -13.39
CA SER A 82 14.24 -11.61 -12.41
C SER A 82 15.31 -10.55 -12.72
N TYR A 83 15.30 -9.98 -13.92
CA TYR A 83 16.26 -8.97 -14.39
C TYR A 83 15.59 -7.63 -14.75
N TYR A 84 14.29 -7.48 -14.50
CA TYR A 84 13.59 -6.22 -14.70
C TYR A 84 13.98 -5.22 -13.60
N ASP A 85 14.52 -4.08 -14.02
CA ASP A 85 14.98 -3.00 -13.13
C ASP A 85 13.90 -1.93 -12.88
N GLY A 86 12.67 -2.16 -13.33
CA GLY A 86 11.51 -1.36 -12.95
C GLY A 86 10.84 -1.85 -11.67
N TRP A 87 9.87 -1.09 -11.21
CA TRP A 87 8.98 -1.50 -10.12
C TRP A 87 7.86 -2.41 -10.64
N ILE A 88 7.40 -3.30 -9.78
CA ILE A 88 6.31 -4.27 -9.99
C ILE A 88 5.32 -4.05 -8.86
N ASP A 89 4.02 -4.08 -9.14
CA ASP A 89 2.96 -3.97 -8.13
C ASP A 89 1.80 -4.95 -8.33
N LEU A 90 1.82 -5.80 -9.36
CA LEU A 90 0.88 -6.90 -9.58
C LEU A 90 1.55 -8.26 -9.31
N PHE A 91 1.36 -8.78 -8.10
CA PHE A 91 2.04 -9.96 -7.57
C PHE A 91 1.18 -11.22 -7.68
N GLY A 92 1.79 -12.37 -8.00
CA GLY A 92 1.12 -13.66 -7.77
C GLY A 92 0.88 -13.87 -6.28
N TRP A 93 -0.14 -14.64 -5.91
CA TRP A 93 -0.53 -14.80 -4.49
C TRP A 93 0.60 -15.39 -3.64
N GLY A 94 0.86 -14.81 -2.46
CA GLY A 94 1.88 -15.30 -1.52
C GLY A 94 3.34 -15.11 -1.94
N THR A 95 3.62 -14.32 -2.98
CA THR A 95 4.97 -14.11 -3.53
C THR A 95 5.80 -13.09 -2.76
N SER A 96 5.87 -13.20 -1.43
CA SER A 96 6.67 -12.29 -0.58
C SER A 96 8.19 -12.39 -0.80
N GLY A 97 8.65 -13.41 -1.54
CA GLY A 97 10.05 -13.79 -1.68
C GLY A 97 10.52 -14.84 -0.68
N PHE A 98 9.63 -15.40 0.16
CA PHE A 98 9.98 -16.49 1.07
C PHE A 98 10.08 -17.85 0.35
N MET A 99 8.97 -18.31 -0.24
CA MET A 99 8.94 -19.54 -1.06
C MET A 99 9.00 -19.23 -2.55
N VAL A 100 8.23 -18.24 -2.99
CA VAL A 100 8.10 -17.86 -4.39
C VAL A 100 8.55 -16.41 -4.56
N ALA A 101 9.32 -16.16 -5.61
CA ALA A 101 9.85 -14.84 -5.89
C ALA A 101 8.73 -13.86 -6.31
N PRO A 102 8.82 -12.56 -5.95
CA PRO A 102 7.79 -11.57 -6.29
C PRO A 102 7.65 -11.34 -7.80
N TYR A 103 8.70 -11.63 -8.56
CA TYR A 103 8.72 -11.57 -10.02
C TYR A 103 8.26 -12.88 -10.70
N CYS A 104 7.71 -13.84 -9.95
CA CYS A 104 7.19 -15.07 -10.55
C CYS A 104 6.05 -14.74 -11.52
N SER A 105 6.19 -15.23 -12.75
CA SER A 105 5.26 -15.01 -13.85
C SER A 105 4.76 -16.33 -14.45
N SER A 106 4.81 -17.42 -13.68
CA SER A 106 4.16 -18.68 -14.07
C SER A 106 2.66 -18.46 -14.24
N THR A 107 2.05 -19.22 -15.14
CA THR A 107 0.60 -19.28 -15.37
C THR A 107 -0.05 -20.50 -14.71
N GLU A 108 0.70 -21.24 -13.88
CA GLU A 108 0.22 -22.43 -13.17
C GLU A 108 0.05 -22.10 -11.69
N SER A 109 -1.15 -22.31 -11.12
CA SER A 109 -1.42 -22.00 -9.71
C SER A 109 -0.56 -22.83 -8.73
N ASP A 110 -0.20 -24.06 -9.10
CA ASP A 110 0.63 -24.96 -8.29
C ASP A 110 2.01 -24.34 -7.97
N ASP A 111 2.53 -23.46 -8.84
CA ASP A 111 3.81 -22.78 -8.62
C ASP A 111 3.75 -21.70 -7.52
N TYR A 112 2.53 -21.34 -7.08
CA TYR A 112 2.26 -20.33 -6.05
C TYR A 112 1.63 -20.94 -4.79
N GLU A 113 1.28 -22.24 -4.84
CA GLU A 113 0.52 -22.87 -3.77
C GLU A 113 1.31 -22.96 -2.46
N ASN A 114 0.61 -22.73 -1.36
CA ASN A 114 1.13 -22.85 0.00
C ASN A 114 0.49 -24.03 0.75
N GLY A 115 0.36 -25.19 0.08
CA GLY A 115 -0.23 -26.41 0.65
C GLY A 115 -1.69 -26.23 1.08
N GLY A 116 -2.47 -25.50 0.31
CA GLY A 116 -3.88 -25.25 0.58
C GLY A 116 -4.20 -24.45 1.85
N GLN A 117 -3.30 -23.57 2.30
CA GLN A 117 -3.49 -22.77 3.52
C GLN A 117 -3.34 -21.27 3.25
N GLY A 118 -4.21 -20.48 3.87
CA GLY A 118 -4.08 -19.03 3.95
C GLY A 118 -2.74 -18.63 4.56
N PHE A 119 -2.26 -17.42 4.25
CA PHE A 119 -0.98 -16.94 4.77
C PHE A 119 -1.08 -15.92 5.90
N GLU A 120 -2.27 -15.79 6.48
CA GLU A 120 -2.50 -15.01 7.70
C GLU A 120 -1.44 -15.36 8.75
N ASN A 121 -0.61 -14.37 9.09
CA ASN A 121 0.43 -14.49 10.09
C ASN A 121 1.65 -15.39 9.75
N ASN A 122 1.87 -15.78 8.49
CA ASN A 122 3.03 -16.59 8.08
C ASN A 122 4.01 -15.83 7.14
N ASN A 123 5.09 -16.49 6.73
CA ASN A 123 6.18 -15.87 5.95
C ASN A 123 5.82 -15.50 4.50
N ASN A 124 4.72 -16.03 3.96
CA ASN A 124 4.22 -15.69 2.62
C ASN A 124 3.42 -14.37 2.61
N ASP A 125 3.09 -13.82 3.79
CA ASP A 125 2.47 -12.49 3.91
C ASP A 125 3.46 -11.39 3.52
N TRP A 126 3.07 -10.56 2.54
CA TRP A 126 3.89 -9.46 2.02
C TRP A 126 4.17 -8.36 3.05
N GLY A 127 3.45 -8.23 4.15
CA GLY A 127 3.70 -7.18 5.14
C GLY A 127 4.57 -7.63 6.32
N ARG A 128 4.58 -8.93 6.61
CA ARG A 128 4.97 -9.38 7.96
C ARG A 128 6.47 -9.64 8.14
N PHE A 129 7.14 -10.16 7.12
CA PHE A 129 8.55 -10.61 7.27
C PHE A 129 9.53 -9.95 6.29
N ILE A 130 9.06 -9.02 5.48
CA ILE A 130 9.91 -8.24 4.57
C ILE A 130 10.31 -6.89 5.19
N THR A 131 11.38 -6.31 4.67
CA THR A 131 11.75 -4.92 4.98
C THR A 131 11.24 -4.02 3.86
N ILE A 132 10.36 -3.08 4.20
CA ILE A 132 9.82 -2.08 3.27
C ILE A 132 10.59 -0.78 3.51
N SER A 133 11.37 -0.36 2.51
CA SER A 133 12.40 0.67 2.64
C SER A 133 11.91 2.02 3.16
N ASN A 134 10.67 2.41 2.84
CA ASN A 134 10.05 3.68 3.21
C ASN A 134 8.87 3.53 4.19
N ALA A 135 8.75 2.40 4.89
CA ALA A 135 7.59 2.12 5.75
C ALA A 135 7.70 2.61 7.20
N GLY A 136 8.82 3.25 7.58
CA GLY A 136 8.94 3.90 8.89
C GLY A 136 8.66 3.00 10.10
N SER A 137 9.13 1.75 10.09
CA SER A 137 9.28 0.83 11.23
C SER A 137 9.73 -0.55 10.70
N GLY A 138 10.38 -1.35 11.54
CA GLY A 138 10.97 -2.65 11.16
C GLY A 138 9.94 -3.71 10.74
N ALA A 139 10.43 -4.88 10.30
CA ALA A 139 9.58 -6.02 9.94
C ALA A 139 8.53 -6.34 11.02
N ARG A 140 7.40 -6.94 10.62
CA ARG A 140 6.26 -7.38 11.47
C ARG A 140 5.27 -6.28 11.89
N VAL A 141 5.29 -5.14 11.22
CA VAL A 141 4.28 -4.09 11.45
C VAL A 141 3.09 -4.22 10.51
N TRP A 142 3.34 -4.66 9.29
CA TRP A 142 2.33 -4.72 8.25
C TRP A 142 1.82 -6.15 8.07
N ARG A 143 0.60 -6.27 7.53
CA ARG A 143 -0.02 -7.52 7.10
C ARG A 143 -1.03 -7.26 5.99
N THR A 144 -1.40 -8.31 5.28
CA THR A 144 -2.55 -8.28 4.37
C THR A 144 -3.84 -8.46 5.16
N LEU A 145 -4.95 -7.85 4.70
CA LEU A 145 -6.28 -8.13 5.24
C LEU A 145 -6.78 -9.51 4.80
N SER A 146 -7.54 -10.17 5.66
CA SER A 146 -8.28 -11.39 5.27
C SER A 146 -9.50 -11.05 4.42
N ALA A 147 -10.09 -12.07 3.78
CA ALA A 147 -11.35 -11.92 3.05
C ALA A 147 -12.46 -11.38 3.97
N SER A 148 -12.63 -11.97 5.17
CA SER A 148 -13.64 -11.52 6.13
C SER A 148 -13.43 -10.09 6.63
N GLU A 149 -12.18 -9.62 6.66
CA GLU A 149 -11.88 -8.24 7.05
C GLU A 149 -12.26 -7.23 5.96
N TRP A 150 -12.06 -7.58 4.68
CA TRP A 150 -12.57 -6.81 3.54
C TRP A 150 -14.09 -6.78 3.51
N GLU A 151 -14.74 -7.93 3.66
CA GLU A 151 -16.21 -8.03 3.75
C GLU A 151 -16.74 -7.18 4.90
N TYR A 152 -16.10 -7.22 6.07
CA TYR A 152 -16.51 -6.40 7.20
C TYR A 152 -16.40 -4.90 6.88
N LEU A 153 -15.28 -4.48 6.27
CA LEU A 153 -15.02 -3.11 5.89
C LEU A 153 -16.06 -2.56 4.89
N LEU A 154 -16.54 -3.39 3.97
CA LEU A 154 -17.40 -2.96 2.86
C LEU A 154 -18.89 -3.17 3.13
N GLU A 155 -19.24 -4.13 3.99
CA GLU A 155 -20.64 -4.53 4.18
C GLU A 155 -21.13 -4.44 5.62
N THR A 156 -20.26 -4.71 6.59
CA THR A 156 -20.71 -4.95 7.99
C THR A 156 -20.47 -3.75 8.91
N ARG A 157 -19.39 -2.98 8.71
CA ARG A 157 -19.08 -1.86 9.60
C ARG A 157 -20.20 -0.81 9.59
N PRO A 158 -20.36 -0.02 10.66
CA PRO A 158 -21.37 1.03 10.70
C PRO A 158 -21.27 1.97 9.49
N ASN A 159 -22.40 2.14 8.80
CA ASN A 159 -22.54 2.96 7.59
C ASN A 159 -21.59 2.55 6.45
N ALA A 160 -21.23 1.26 6.32
CA ALA A 160 -20.26 0.80 5.33
C ALA A 160 -20.55 1.30 3.90
N LYS A 161 -21.82 1.22 3.47
CA LYS A 161 -22.29 1.69 2.16
C LYS A 161 -22.15 3.20 1.93
N GLU A 162 -21.96 4.01 2.98
CA GLU A 162 -21.73 5.46 2.88
C GLU A 162 -20.23 5.82 2.89
N LYS A 163 -19.36 4.82 2.90
CA LYS A 163 -17.93 4.99 3.17
C LYS A 163 -17.04 4.58 2.00
N PHE A 164 -17.60 4.37 0.82
CA PHE A 164 -16.82 4.16 -0.39
C PHE A 164 -17.59 4.63 -1.62
N ALA A 165 -16.85 5.00 -2.66
CA ALA A 165 -17.38 5.36 -3.97
C ALA A 165 -16.23 5.39 -4.99
N PRO A 166 -16.53 5.15 -6.27
CA PRO A 166 -15.56 5.30 -7.35
C PRO A 166 -15.16 6.77 -7.51
N ALA A 167 -13.92 7.00 -7.93
CA ALA A 167 -13.35 8.33 -8.14
C ALA A 167 -12.22 8.33 -9.16
N PHE A 168 -11.99 9.50 -9.75
CA PHE A 168 -10.69 9.90 -10.31
C PHE A 168 -9.87 10.65 -9.26
N VAL A 169 -8.67 10.17 -8.97
CA VAL A 169 -7.68 10.83 -8.13
C VAL A 169 -6.43 11.09 -8.95
N CYS A 170 -6.14 12.36 -9.22
CA CYS A 170 -5.00 12.78 -10.07
C CYS A 170 -4.98 12.06 -11.42
N ASP A 171 -6.15 11.97 -12.08
CA ASP A 171 -6.38 11.30 -13.35
C ASP A 171 -6.31 9.76 -13.33
N TYR A 172 -6.12 9.14 -12.16
CA TYR A 172 -6.21 7.69 -11.99
C TYR A 172 -7.62 7.28 -11.53
N PRO A 173 -8.29 6.34 -12.20
CA PRO A 173 -9.56 5.78 -11.73
C PRO A 173 -9.32 4.79 -10.59
N GLY A 174 -10.28 4.68 -9.69
CA GLY A 174 -10.21 3.73 -8.58
C GLY A 174 -11.30 3.93 -7.54
N LEU A 175 -11.12 3.27 -6.40
CA LEU A 175 -12.07 3.30 -5.29
C LEU A 175 -11.53 4.14 -4.13
N VAL A 176 -12.30 5.12 -3.70
CA VAL A 176 -12.05 5.83 -2.44
C VAL A 176 -12.77 5.09 -1.31
N ILE A 177 -12.07 4.85 -0.19
CA ILE A 177 -12.66 4.30 1.03
C ILE A 177 -12.39 5.27 2.19
N LEU A 178 -13.44 5.65 2.90
CA LEU A 178 -13.38 6.57 4.03
C LEU A 178 -13.19 5.80 5.35
N SER A 179 -12.41 6.40 6.25
CA SER A 179 -12.24 5.90 7.63
C SER A 179 -13.49 6.05 8.49
N ASP A 180 -13.51 5.38 9.64
CA ASP A 180 -14.68 5.31 10.52
C ASP A 180 -15.13 6.72 10.95
N ASN A 181 -14.18 7.54 11.39
CA ASN A 181 -14.39 8.89 11.89
C ASN A 181 -14.10 9.99 10.85
N PHE A 182 -14.13 9.64 9.56
CA PHE A 182 -13.83 10.57 8.48
C PHE A 182 -14.68 11.85 8.58
N ARG A 183 -14.01 13.00 8.42
CA ARG A 183 -14.65 14.31 8.36
C ARG A 183 -14.27 14.94 7.03
N MET A 184 -15.29 15.36 6.27
CA MET A 184 -15.09 15.99 4.98
C MET A 184 -14.22 17.25 5.14
N PRO A 185 -13.07 17.35 4.47
CA PRO A 185 -12.29 18.58 4.45
C PRO A 185 -13.05 19.71 3.76
N ASP A 186 -12.81 20.95 4.17
CA ASP A 186 -13.31 22.12 3.47
C ASP A 186 -12.89 22.06 1.99
N SER A 187 -13.76 22.54 1.09
CA SER A 187 -13.58 22.53 -0.37
C SER A 187 -13.54 21.15 -1.05
N CYS A 188 -13.71 20.06 -0.31
CA CYS A 188 -13.92 18.73 -0.86
C CYS A 188 -15.41 18.33 -0.78
N ILE A 189 -15.84 17.52 -1.74
CA ILE A 189 -17.17 16.90 -1.77
C ILE A 189 -16.95 15.43 -2.07
N PHE A 190 -17.72 14.55 -1.45
CA PHE A 190 -17.75 13.13 -1.75
C PHE A 190 -19.19 12.70 -1.95
N ALA A 191 -19.49 12.21 -3.14
CA ALA A 191 -20.77 11.66 -3.50
C ALA A 191 -20.70 10.13 -3.38
N VAL A 192 -21.56 9.56 -2.54
CA VAL A 192 -21.73 8.11 -2.42
C VAL A 192 -22.67 7.66 -3.54
N THR A 193 -22.13 7.50 -4.74
CA THR A 193 -22.87 7.04 -5.92
C THR A 193 -21.92 6.41 -6.93
N PHE A 194 -22.48 5.50 -7.72
CA PHE A 194 -21.86 4.83 -8.86
C PHE A 194 -22.50 5.26 -10.19
N ASP A 195 -23.45 6.21 -10.18
CA ASP A 195 -24.26 6.57 -11.36
C ASP A 195 -23.42 7.10 -12.55
N ASN A 196 -22.27 7.72 -12.27
CA ASN A 196 -21.32 8.19 -13.29
C ASN A 196 -19.96 7.48 -13.18
N GLY A 197 -19.93 6.29 -12.57
CA GLY A 197 -18.72 5.52 -12.36
C GLY A 197 -17.61 6.35 -11.69
N TYR A 198 -16.38 6.25 -12.18
CA TYR A 198 -15.22 7.00 -11.66
C TYR A 198 -15.38 8.53 -11.76
N GLU A 199 -16.23 9.04 -12.65
CA GLU A 199 -16.47 10.48 -12.77
C GLU A 199 -17.37 11.05 -11.67
N SER A 200 -17.97 10.19 -10.83
CA SER A 200 -18.80 10.61 -9.68
C SER A 200 -18.03 11.48 -8.69
N ASN A 201 -16.72 11.28 -8.56
CA ASN A 201 -15.84 12.03 -7.68
C ASN A 201 -14.52 12.32 -8.39
N ILE A 202 -14.14 13.58 -8.54
CA ILE A 202 -12.88 13.97 -9.22
C ILE A 202 -12.04 14.84 -8.30
N TYR A 203 -10.81 14.41 -8.03
CA TYR A 203 -9.88 15.10 -7.14
C TYR A 203 -8.54 15.35 -7.83
N ASN A 204 -8.10 16.60 -7.85
CA ASN A 204 -6.70 16.93 -8.14
C ASN A 204 -5.79 16.69 -6.91
N GLU A 205 -4.48 16.83 -7.09
CA GLU A 205 -3.48 16.63 -6.03
C GLU A 205 -3.78 17.43 -4.75
N HIS A 206 -4.19 18.71 -4.89
CA HIS A 206 -4.48 19.55 -3.73
C HIS A 206 -5.71 19.07 -2.95
N GLN A 207 -6.79 18.70 -3.64
CA GLN A 207 -7.98 18.16 -2.99
C GLN A 207 -7.72 16.79 -2.39
N TRP A 208 -7.01 15.91 -3.12
CA TRP A 208 -6.68 14.58 -2.64
C TRP A 208 -5.79 14.63 -1.39
N SER A 209 -4.78 15.51 -1.35
CA SER A 209 -3.95 15.67 -0.17
C SER A 209 -4.76 15.99 1.10
N LYS A 210 -5.87 16.73 0.97
CA LYS A 210 -6.79 16.99 2.09
C LYS A 210 -7.63 15.77 2.46
N MET A 211 -8.13 15.04 1.46
CA MET A 211 -8.89 13.79 1.66
C MET A 211 -8.02 12.73 2.37
N GLU A 212 -6.81 12.52 1.88
CA GLU A 212 -5.82 11.63 2.46
C GLU A 212 -5.46 12.05 3.90
N ALA A 213 -5.21 13.34 4.13
CA ALA A 213 -4.93 13.86 5.48
C ALA A 213 -6.12 13.70 6.45
N ALA A 214 -7.36 13.69 5.94
CA ALA A 214 -8.56 13.36 6.72
C ALA A 214 -8.77 11.84 6.91
N GLY A 215 -7.89 11.02 6.35
CA GLY A 215 -7.89 9.57 6.51
C GLY A 215 -8.72 8.83 5.48
N ALA A 216 -8.95 9.39 4.29
CA ALA A 216 -9.41 8.62 3.14
C ALA A 216 -8.25 7.77 2.58
N ILE A 217 -8.59 6.63 2.01
CA ILE A 217 -7.68 5.85 1.17
C ILE A 217 -8.21 5.78 -0.26
N PHE A 218 -7.30 5.62 -1.22
CA PHE A 218 -7.57 5.38 -2.62
C PHE A 218 -6.86 4.11 -3.07
N LEU A 219 -7.61 3.28 -3.77
CA LEU A 219 -7.17 2.04 -4.38
C LEU A 219 -7.28 2.23 -5.90
N PRO A 220 -6.17 2.41 -6.64
CA PRO A 220 -6.23 2.54 -8.10
C PRO A 220 -6.75 1.26 -8.76
N ALA A 221 -7.47 1.42 -9.86
CA ALA A 221 -7.90 0.36 -10.78
C ALA A 221 -6.70 -0.10 -11.63
N ALA A 222 -5.76 -0.79 -11.00
CA ALA A 222 -4.50 -1.22 -11.62
C ALA A 222 -4.63 -2.43 -12.55
N GLY A 223 -5.84 -2.99 -12.71
CA GLY A 223 -6.09 -4.21 -13.46
C GLY A 223 -5.50 -5.46 -12.78
N TYR A 224 -5.24 -6.48 -13.58
CA TYR A 224 -4.56 -7.70 -13.16
C TYR A 224 -3.52 -8.14 -14.18
N ARG A 225 -2.71 -9.13 -13.81
CA ARG A 225 -1.72 -9.77 -14.68
C ARG A 225 -1.95 -11.27 -14.80
N MET A 226 -1.71 -11.87 -15.96
CA MET A 226 -1.59 -13.32 -16.15
C MET A 226 -0.30 -13.62 -16.93
N GLY A 227 0.70 -14.20 -16.26
CA GLY A 227 2.04 -14.32 -16.84
C GLY A 227 2.63 -12.93 -17.15
N ASN A 228 2.89 -12.62 -18.42
CA ASN A 228 3.36 -11.29 -18.83
C ASN A 228 2.25 -10.45 -19.51
N TYR A 229 1.01 -10.94 -19.50
CA TYR A 229 -0.15 -10.21 -20.01
C TYR A 229 -0.76 -9.38 -18.88
N VAL A 230 -1.12 -8.14 -19.16
CA VAL A 230 -1.80 -7.21 -18.24
C VAL A 230 -3.11 -6.80 -18.90
N ASP A 231 -4.18 -6.73 -18.12
CA ASP A 231 -5.52 -6.40 -18.60
C ASP A 231 -6.31 -5.58 -17.57
N GLU A 232 -7.41 -4.97 -18.02
CA GLU A 232 -8.35 -4.19 -17.20
C GLU A 232 -7.73 -3.01 -16.43
N VAL A 233 -6.57 -2.53 -16.90
CA VAL A 233 -5.97 -1.28 -16.44
C VAL A 233 -6.98 -0.15 -16.65
N ASP A 234 -7.11 0.70 -15.64
CA ASP A 234 -8.05 1.82 -15.58
C ASP A 234 -9.54 1.42 -15.55
N MET A 235 -9.84 0.12 -15.48
CA MET A 235 -11.21 -0.41 -15.44
C MET A 235 -11.52 -1.04 -14.09
N THR A 236 -10.67 -1.96 -13.63
CA THR A 236 -10.93 -2.80 -12.44
C THR A 236 -9.74 -2.75 -11.49
N GLY A 237 -10.00 -2.82 -10.18
CA GLY A 237 -8.97 -2.99 -9.17
C GLY A 237 -9.05 -4.36 -8.51
N TYR A 238 -7.94 -5.12 -8.54
CA TYR A 238 -7.80 -6.39 -7.82
C TYR A 238 -6.76 -6.28 -6.71
N TYR A 239 -7.14 -6.70 -5.50
CA TYR A 239 -6.31 -6.60 -4.31
C TYR A 239 -6.28 -7.92 -3.57
N TRP A 240 -5.10 -8.53 -3.42
CA TRP A 240 -5.00 -9.80 -2.75
C TRP A 240 -5.43 -9.74 -1.28
N THR A 241 -6.15 -10.76 -0.83
CA THR A 241 -6.35 -11.04 0.59
C THR A 241 -5.38 -12.11 1.07
N SER A 242 -5.29 -12.30 2.39
CA SER A 242 -4.51 -13.39 2.99
C SER A 242 -5.21 -14.75 3.03
N SER A 243 -6.47 -14.80 2.59
CA SER A 243 -7.33 -15.98 2.73
C SER A 243 -7.26 -16.86 1.49
N TYR A 244 -6.86 -18.11 1.69
CA TYR A 244 -6.85 -19.13 0.64
C TYR A 244 -8.27 -19.55 0.27
N PHE A 245 -8.45 -19.92 -0.99
CA PHE A 245 -9.64 -20.59 -1.52
C PHE A 245 -9.22 -21.93 -2.12
N GLU A 246 -10.14 -22.87 -2.31
CA GLU A 246 -9.78 -24.19 -2.85
C GLU A 246 -9.29 -24.17 -4.31
N ASP A 247 -8.73 -25.31 -4.73
CA ASP A 247 -8.37 -25.62 -6.13
C ASP A 247 -7.45 -24.60 -6.81
N GLY A 248 -6.41 -24.14 -6.11
CA GLY A 248 -5.41 -23.25 -6.71
C GLY A 248 -5.92 -21.82 -6.89
N ASN A 249 -6.77 -21.35 -5.97
CA ASN A 249 -7.28 -19.99 -5.93
C ASN A 249 -7.07 -19.37 -4.54
N ALA A 250 -7.25 -18.06 -4.45
CA ALA A 250 -7.34 -17.34 -3.20
C ALA A 250 -8.36 -16.21 -3.34
N TYR A 251 -8.84 -15.70 -2.23
CA TYR A 251 -9.72 -14.54 -2.26
C TYR A 251 -8.93 -13.28 -2.62
N ALA A 252 -9.48 -12.48 -3.53
CA ALA A 252 -9.07 -11.12 -3.82
C ALA A 252 -10.26 -10.19 -3.59
N PHE A 253 -10.01 -8.99 -3.09
CA PHE A 253 -10.98 -7.90 -3.17
C PHE A 253 -10.97 -7.34 -4.59
N SER A 254 -12.13 -7.25 -5.23
CA SER A 254 -12.31 -6.66 -6.56
C SER A 254 -13.33 -5.52 -6.55
N PHE A 255 -13.13 -4.55 -7.43
CA PHE A 255 -14.09 -3.49 -7.71
C PHE A 255 -13.91 -2.98 -9.14
N ASP A 256 -14.99 -2.43 -9.70
CA ASP A 256 -14.95 -1.54 -10.85
C ASP A 256 -15.76 -0.27 -10.53
N ASP A 257 -16.34 0.38 -11.54
CA ASP A 257 -17.16 1.58 -11.40
C ASP A 257 -18.68 1.31 -11.28
N TYR A 258 -19.08 0.04 -11.10
CA TYR A 258 -20.43 -0.40 -10.78
C TYR A 258 -20.52 -0.94 -9.33
N GLU A 259 -21.60 -0.62 -8.61
CA GLU A 259 -21.73 -1.05 -7.19
C GLU A 259 -21.80 -2.58 -7.07
N GLU A 260 -22.39 -3.25 -8.06
CA GLU A 260 -22.66 -4.69 -8.05
C GLU A 260 -21.40 -5.56 -8.15
N ASP A 261 -20.29 -5.01 -8.62
CA ASP A 261 -19.03 -5.73 -8.86
C ASP A 261 -18.01 -5.55 -7.72
N LEU A 262 -18.35 -4.73 -6.71
CA LEU A 262 -17.60 -4.63 -5.45
C LEU A 262 -17.77 -5.92 -4.64
N SER A 263 -16.77 -6.79 -4.64
CA SER A 263 -16.87 -8.12 -4.02
C SER A 263 -15.51 -8.68 -3.57
N VAL A 264 -15.54 -9.86 -2.93
CA VAL A 264 -14.32 -10.60 -2.54
C VAL A 264 -14.32 -11.99 -3.21
N PRO A 265 -14.15 -12.08 -4.55
CA PRO A 265 -14.24 -13.35 -5.27
C PRO A 265 -12.97 -14.21 -5.11
N PRO A 266 -13.06 -15.52 -5.37
CA PRO A 266 -11.89 -16.35 -5.59
C PRO A 266 -11.23 -15.99 -6.93
N MET A 267 -9.89 -15.97 -6.96
CA MET A 267 -9.07 -15.71 -8.13
C MET A 267 -7.87 -16.68 -8.17
N PRO A 268 -7.43 -17.17 -9.34
CA PRO A 268 -6.32 -18.12 -9.42
C PRO A 268 -5.02 -17.55 -8.85
N LEU A 269 -4.25 -18.36 -8.11
CA LEU A 269 -3.05 -17.90 -7.40
C LEU A 269 -1.98 -17.27 -8.33
N HIS A 270 -1.95 -17.70 -9.58
CA HIS A 270 -1.00 -17.23 -10.58
C HIS A 270 -1.35 -15.87 -11.20
N TYR A 271 -2.54 -15.34 -10.94
CA TYR A 271 -2.91 -13.99 -11.34
C TYR A 271 -2.11 -12.98 -10.53
N GLY A 272 -1.67 -11.89 -11.16
CA GLY A 272 -1.06 -10.77 -10.49
C GLY A 272 -2.12 -9.78 -10.03
N ALA A 273 -2.13 -9.44 -8.75
CA ALA A 273 -2.99 -8.40 -8.20
C ALA A 273 -2.22 -7.49 -7.25
N ALA A 274 -2.79 -6.31 -7.00
CA ALA A 274 -2.20 -5.31 -6.12
C ALA A 274 -2.22 -5.79 -4.66
N VAL A 275 -1.31 -5.21 -3.86
CA VAL A 275 -1.24 -5.48 -2.42
C VAL A 275 -1.29 -4.15 -1.69
N ARG A 276 -2.36 -3.96 -0.92
CA ARG A 276 -2.51 -2.84 0.02
C ARG A 276 -2.42 -3.38 1.44
N LEU A 277 -1.38 -2.96 2.15
CA LEU A 277 -1.09 -3.48 3.49
C LEU A 277 -1.78 -2.66 4.57
N VAL A 278 -1.94 -3.28 5.73
CA VAL A 278 -2.46 -2.64 6.93
C VAL A 278 -1.57 -2.92 8.13
N ARG A 279 -1.70 -2.09 9.17
CA ARG A 279 -1.16 -2.36 10.51
C ARG A 279 -2.29 -2.27 11.53
N ASP A 280 -2.26 -3.13 12.53
CA ASP A 280 -3.29 -3.13 13.57
C ASP A 280 -3.24 -1.82 14.39
N ALA A 281 -4.41 -1.24 14.64
CA ALA A 281 -4.55 -0.12 15.56
C ALA A 281 -4.55 -0.64 17.00
N LYS A 282 -3.76 -0.01 17.86
CA LYS A 282 -3.78 -0.25 19.31
C LYS A 282 -4.97 0.44 19.97
#